data_AF-A0A8K0UMH9-F1
#
_entry.id   AF-A0A8K0UMH9-F1
#
_cell.length_a   1.000
_cell.length_b   1.000
_cell.length_c   1.000
_cell.angle_alpha   90.00
_cell.angle_beta   90.00
_cell.angle_gamma   90.00
#
_symmetry.space_group_name_H-M   'P 1'
#
loop_
_entity.id
_entity.type
_entity.pdbx_description
1 polymer ?
#
loop_
_entity_poly.entity_id
_entity_poly.type
_entity_poly.pdbx_seq_one_letter_code
_entity_poly.pdbx_strand_id
1 'polypeptide(L)'
;MTDTKNNSAVNSSEANCTCKQCIGGWFSQRMKDRLEAEADFLQFAALDLAADLEAGHIDDVLPDGLLTEQYISSDTSLHYIPTSLYEHMTPAFLHGYIIVIQEILRILLEDFTTGEVCVPTVATVSARLDEIVKGTVTAWKQQSQNAEVVNDKGGDETHGEDKDPEVSDATKRADIAVLQAYLTAGGKVTYALDAITDSAYEKSPIGGQYRRHLHVREEEADFAKELGDDVPECENDLAFKLVRRMLGLDESEAGPHWIFLSDDEGEEDGEEAEAVYEGTKREGDS
;
A
#
# COMPACT_ATOMS: atom_id res chain seq x y z
N MET A 1 -26.82 -26.75 3.22
CA MET A 1 -26.59 -26.71 4.67
C MET A 1 -25.24 -26.05 4.87
N THR A 2 -25.22 -24.74 4.82
CA THR A 2 -24.01 -23.92 4.98
C THR A 2 -24.03 -23.39 6.41
N ASP A 3 -23.11 -23.87 7.23
CA ASP A 3 -22.89 -23.39 8.58
C ASP A 3 -22.40 -21.94 8.51
N THR A 4 -23.35 -21.00 8.52
CA THR A 4 -23.10 -19.61 8.88
C THR A 4 -22.73 -19.61 10.36
N LYS A 5 -21.46 -19.89 10.66
CA LYS A 5 -20.87 -19.60 11.96
C LYS A 5 -21.00 -18.11 12.16
N ASN A 6 -22.01 -17.71 12.93
CA ASN A 6 -22.07 -16.43 13.59
C ASN A 6 -20.69 -16.15 14.18
N ASN A 7 -20.02 -15.10 13.67
CA ASN A 7 -18.97 -14.42 14.40
C ASN A 7 -19.61 -13.87 15.67
N SER A 8 -19.74 -14.75 16.67
CA SER A 8 -20.06 -14.40 18.02
C SER A 8 -19.06 -13.36 18.44
N ALA A 9 -19.57 -12.18 18.81
CA ALA A 9 -18.85 -11.09 19.45
C ALA A 9 -17.60 -11.62 20.16
N VAL A 10 -16.44 -11.42 19.52
CA VAL A 10 -15.16 -11.51 20.23
C VAL A 10 -15.35 -10.54 21.38
N ASN A 11 -15.47 -11.07 22.59
CA ASN A 11 -15.57 -10.27 23.79
C ASN A 11 -14.32 -9.37 23.75
N SER A 12 -14.56 -8.11 23.43
CA SER A 12 -13.64 -6.98 23.46
C SER A 12 -13.25 -6.64 24.90
N SER A 13 -13.08 -7.66 25.74
CA SER A 13 -12.40 -7.54 27.01
C SER A 13 -10.94 -7.25 26.68
N GLU A 14 -10.67 -5.96 26.53
CA GLU A 14 -9.36 -5.36 26.76
C GLU A 14 -8.29 -5.89 25.80
N ALA A 15 -8.41 -5.58 24.52
CA ALA A 15 -7.19 -5.12 23.86
C ALA A 15 -6.69 -3.96 24.72
N ASN A 16 -5.47 -4.06 25.25
CA ASN A 16 -4.87 -3.16 26.24
C ASN A 16 -4.64 -1.75 25.66
N CYS A 17 -5.68 -1.10 25.16
CA CYS A 17 -5.63 0.24 24.64
C CYS A 17 -5.35 1.20 25.79
N THR A 18 -4.12 1.68 25.85
CA THR A 18 -3.69 2.65 26.85
C THR A 18 -4.23 4.05 26.56
N CYS A 19 -4.43 4.41 25.29
CA CYS A 19 -4.89 5.75 24.91
C CYS A 19 -6.41 5.95 24.99
N LYS A 20 -7.21 4.87 25.04
CA LYS A 20 -8.70 4.87 25.00
C LYS A 20 -9.32 5.53 23.76
N GLN A 21 -8.51 5.82 22.74
CA GLN A 21 -8.94 6.44 21.49
C GLN A 21 -8.90 5.47 20.30
N CYS A 22 -8.44 4.23 20.49
CA CYS A 22 -8.41 3.25 19.40
C CYS A 22 -9.82 2.85 18.97
N ILE A 23 -10.04 2.77 17.65
CA ILE A 23 -11.28 2.23 17.08
C ILE A 23 -11.39 0.75 17.45
N GLY A 24 -12.55 0.37 17.97
CA GLY A 24 -12.80 -0.96 18.52
C GLY A 24 -11.88 -1.35 19.70
N GLY A 25 -11.12 -0.40 20.26
CA GLY A 25 -10.12 -0.66 21.29
C GLY A 25 -8.81 -1.29 20.80
N TRP A 26 -8.59 -1.43 19.50
CA TRP A 26 -7.39 -2.10 18.97
C TRP A 26 -6.70 -1.36 17.81
N PHE A 27 -7.43 -0.55 17.05
CA PHE A 27 -6.88 0.15 15.89
C PHE A 27 -6.55 1.61 16.25
N SER A 28 -5.28 1.92 16.48
CA SER A 28 -4.85 3.28 16.84
C SER A 28 -4.72 4.19 15.61
N GLN A 29 -4.75 5.50 15.84
CA GLN A 29 -4.53 6.49 14.77
C GLN A 29 -3.16 6.32 14.12
N ARG A 30 -2.08 6.17 14.92
CA ARG A 30 -0.72 5.97 14.37
C ARG A 30 -0.64 4.69 13.53
N MET A 31 -1.31 3.62 13.93
CA MET A 31 -1.38 2.39 13.13
C MET A 31 -2.12 2.63 11.80
N LYS A 32 -3.26 3.33 11.81
CA LYS A 32 -3.95 3.72 10.58
C LYS A 32 -3.02 4.52 9.66
N ASP A 33 -2.36 5.55 10.17
CA ASP A 33 -1.54 6.46 9.36
C ASP A 33 -0.33 5.72 8.75
N ARG A 34 0.23 4.72 9.45
CA ARG A 34 1.24 3.81 8.88
C ARG A 34 0.69 3.00 7.72
N LEU A 35 -0.46 2.36 7.90
CA LEU A 35 -1.08 1.57 6.83
C LEU A 35 -1.48 2.45 5.65
N GLU A 36 -1.89 3.69 5.92
CA GLU A 36 -2.22 4.70 4.90
C GLU A 36 -0.99 5.05 4.07
N ALA A 37 0.13 5.43 4.72
CA ALA A 37 1.38 5.74 4.04
C ALA A 37 1.88 4.58 3.16
N GLU A 38 1.77 3.34 3.65
CA GLU A 38 2.16 2.17 2.86
C GLU A 38 1.17 1.86 1.73
N ALA A 39 -0.13 2.01 1.94
CA ALA A 39 -1.12 1.83 0.88
C ALA A 39 -0.92 2.87 -0.25
N ASP A 40 -0.64 4.13 0.08
CA ASP A 40 -0.34 5.19 -0.88
C ASP A 40 0.96 4.90 -1.64
N PHE A 41 2.03 4.51 -0.93
CA PHE A 41 3.30 4.14 -1.56
C PHE A 41 3.16 2.96 -2.52
N LEU A 42 2.54 1.85 -2.08
CA LEU A 42 2.36 0.67 -2.93
C LEU A 42 1.43 0.96 -4.12
N GLN A 43 0.39 1.77 -3.93
CA GLN A 43 -0.45 2.22 -5.03
C GLN A 43 0.35 3.04 -6.04
N PHE A 44 1.17 3.98 -5.57
CA PHE A 44 2.01 4.80 -6.43
C PHE A 44 2.96 3.94 -7.26
N ALA A 45 3.68 3.01 -6.61
CA ALA A 45 4.62 2.12 -7.29
C ALA A 45 3.92 1.24 -8.33
N ALA A 46 2.77 0.66 -7.99
CA ALA A 46 2.02 -0.19 -8.91
C ALA A 46 1.41 0.59 -10.09
N LEU A 47 0.99 1.85 -9.88
CA LEU A 47 0.50 2.72 -10.96
C LEU A 47 1.62 3.15 -11.91
N ASP A 48 2.80 3.49 -11.39
CA ASP A 48 3.99 3.81 -12.20
C ASP A 48 4.34 2.62 -13.10
N LEU A 49 4.38 1.43 -12.50
CA LEU A 49 4.63 0.19 -13.21
C LEU A 49 3.55 -0.09 -14.27
N ALA A 50 2.27 0.09 -13.95
CA ALA A 50 1.18 -0.07 -14.92
C ALA A 50 1.27 0.92 -16.10
N ALA A 51 1.76 2.14 -15.88
CA ALA A 51 1.96 3.12 -16.94
C ALA A 51 3.05 2.66 -17.94
N ASP A 52 4.09 1.97 -17.48
CA ASP A 52 5.13 1.40 -18.35
C ASP A 52 4.55 0.33 -19.30
N LEU A 53 3.59 -0.49 -18.85
CA LEU A 53 2.89 -1.45 -19.71
C LEU A 53 2.07 -0.75 -20.79
N GLU A 54 1.40 0.35 -20.44
CA GLU A 54 0.61 1.13 -21.38
C GLU A 54 1.49 1.82 -22.44
N ALA A 55 2.73 2.16 -22.09
CA ALA A 55 3.71 2.70 -23.03
C ALA A 55 4.18 1.67 -24.08
N GLY A 56 3.88 0.38 -23.89
CA GLY A 56 4.08 -0.66 -24.90
C GLY A 56 5.51 -1.17 -25.01
N HIS A 57 6.25 -1.20 -23.90
CA HIS A 57 7.54 -1.87 -23.84
C HIS A 57 7.36 -3.39 -24.08
N ILE A 58 7.95 -3.88 -25.18
CA ILE A 58 7.72 -5.25 -25.69
C ILE A 58 8.24 -6.32 -24.71
N ASP A 59 9.21 -5.97 -23.86
CA ASP A 59 9.90 -6.91 -22.98
C ASP A 59 9.15 -7.19 -21.66
N ASP A 60 8.04 -6.47 -21.39
CA ASP A 60 7.30 -6.57 -20.13
C ASP A 60 6.16 -7.60 -20.17
N VAL A 61 5.75 -8.00 -21.38
CA VAL A 61 4.63 -8.93 -21.60
C VAL A 61 5.06 -10.07 -22.51
N LEU A 62 4.84 -11.30 -22.06
CA LEU A 62 5.05 -12.52 -22.84
C LEU A 62 4.08 -12.58 -24.04
N PRO A 63 4.40 -13.37 -25.09
CA PRO A 63 3.54 -13.48 -26.27
C PRO A 63 2.10 -13.94 -26.02
N ASP A 64 1.83 -14.55 -24.86
CA ASP A 64 0.50 -14.99 -24.41
C ASP A 64 -0.25 -13.94 -23.59
N GLY A 65 0.35 -12.77 -23.35
CA GLY A 65 -0.26 -11.66 -22.59
C GLY A 65 0.02 -11.68 -21.09
N LEU A 66 0.87 -12.59 -20.60
CA LEU A 66 1.30 -12.63 -19.20
C LEU A 66 2.43 -11.65 -18.91
N LEU A 67 2.50 -11.14 -17.69
CA LEU A 67 3.64 -10.35 -17.21
C LEU A 67 4.89 -11.23 -17.13
N THR A 68 6.05 -10.66 -17.43
CA THR A 68 7.32 -11.40 -17.28
C THR A 68 7.68 -11.57 -15.81
N GLU A 69 8.47 -12.61 -15.50
CA GLU A 69 8.99 -12.83 -14.15
C GLU A 69 9.81 -11.64 -13.64
N GLN A 70 10.60 -11.02 -14.52
CA GLN A 70 11.36 -9.80 -14.21
C GLN A 70 10.42 -8.67 -13.77
N TYR A 71 9.33 -8.48 -14.49
CA TYR A 71 8.35 -7.45 -14.19
C TYR A 71 7.61 -7.73 -12.86
N ILE A 72 7.26 -8.99 -12.59
CA ILE A 72 6.67 -9.38 -11.30
C ILE A 72 7.67 -9.15 -10.16
N SER A 73 8.96 -9.43 -10.40
CA SER A 73 10.00 -9.26 -9.38
C SER A 73 10.34 -7.81 -9.06
N SER A 74 10.11 -6.87 -10.00
CA SER A 74 10.40 -5.45 -9.79
C SER A 74 9.40 -4.74 -8.88
N ASP A 75 8.18 -5.27 -8.72
CA ASP A 75 7.17 -4.72 -7.81
C ASP A 75 7.05 -5.57 -6.55
N THR A 76 7.51 -4.99 -5.44
CA THR A 76 7.52 -5.62 -4.13
C THR A 76 6.11 -5.98 -3.63
N SER A 77 5.07 -5.28 -4.08
CA SER A 77 3.68 -5.59 -3.72
C SER A 77 3.19 -6.90 -4.34
N LEU A 78 3.75 -7.31 -5.49
CA LEU A 78 3.38 -8.55 -6.17
C LEU A 78 4.02 -9.78 -5.53
N HIS A 79 5.02 -9.59 -4.67
CA HIS A 79 5.67 -10.68 -3.93
C HIS A 79 4.74 -11.32 -2.89
N TYR A 80 3.65 -10.65 -2.53
CA TYR A 80 2.58 -11.15 -1.64
C TYR A 80 1.50 -11.94 -2.38
N ILE A 81 1.64 -12.13 -3.69
CA ILE A 81 0.75 -12.96 -4.47
C ILE A 81 1.38 -14.36 -4.61
N PRO A 82 0.66 -15.45 -4.30
CA PRO A 82 1.21 -16.78 -4.42
C PRO A 82 1.70 -17.08 -5.83
N THR A 83 2.85 -17.73 -5.94
CA THR A 83 3.47 -18.11 -7.23
C THR A 83 2.56 -18.97 -8.11
N SER A 84 1.62 -19.71 -7.51
CA SER A 84 0.58 -20.46 -8.25
C SER A 84 -0.32 -19.57 -9.10
N LEU A 85 -0.35 -18.25 -8.88
CA LEU A 85 -1.13 -17.30 -9.67
C LEU A 85 -0.31 -16.58 -10.74
N TYR A 86 1.01 -16.80 -10.83
CA TYR A 86 1.87 -16.10 -11.79
C TYR A 86 1.50 -16.46 -13.24
N GLU A 87 1.01 -17.68 -13.47
CA GLU A 87 0.47 -18.10 -14.77
C GLU A 87 -0.86 -17.41 -15.17
N HIS A 88 -1.38 -16.53 -14.32
CA HIS A 88 -2.59 -15.75 -14.56
C HIS A 88 -2.36 -14.23 -14.45
N MET A 89 -1.13 -13.80 -14.17
CA MET A 89 -0.77 -12.40 -14.04
C MET A 89 -0.69 -11.75 -15.42
N THR A 90 -1.76 -11.05 -15.80
CA THR A 90 -1.85 -10.22 -17.02
C THR A 90 -1.87 -8.73 -16.62
N PRO A 91 -1.71 -7.80 -17.57
CA PRO A 91 -1.95 -6.37 -17.28
C PRO A 91 -3.34 -6.10 -16.67
N ALA A 92 -4.37 -6.85 -17.06
CA ALA A 92 -5.70 -6.73 -16.47
C ALA A 92 -5.74 -7.22 -15.01
N PHE A 93 -4.98 -8.28 -14.69
CA PHE A 93 -4.82 -8.75 -13.32
C PHE A 93 -4.17 -7.67 -12.44
N LEU A 94 -3.08 -7.04 -12.92
CA LEU A 94 -2.38 -5.97 -12.20
C LEU A 94 -3.30 -4.78 -11.94
N HIS A 95 -4.02 -4.30 -12.95
CA HIS A 95 -4.99 -3.22 -12.76
C HIS A 95 -6.10 -3.57 -11.75
N GLY A 96 -6.60 -4.81 -11.77
CA GLY A 96 -7.55 -5.26 -10.76
C GLY A 96 -6.94 -5.27 -9.34
N TYR A 97 -5.68 -5.66 -9.20
CA TYR A 97 -4.95 -5.59 -7.93
C TYR A 97 -4.76 -4.15 -7.43
N ILE A 98 -4.42 -3.21 -8.33
CA ILE A 98 -4.32 -1.77 -8.03
C ILE A 98 -5.65 -1.23 -7.50
N ILE A 99 -6.78 -1.61 -8.09
CA ILE A 99 -8.11 -1.21 -7.59
C ILE A 99 -8.33 -1.69 -6.14
N VAL A 100 -7.86 -2.90 -5.78
CA VAL A 100 -7.95 -3.39 -4.40
C VAL A 100 -7.13 -2.50 -3.45
N ILE A 101 -5.90 -2.15 -3.81
CA ILE A 101 -5.05 -1.26 -3.01
C ILE A 101 -5.71 0.13 -2.88
N GLN A 102 -6.23 0.68 -3.97
CA GLN A 102 -6.95 1.95 -3.99
C GLN A 102 -8.17 1.97 -3.05
N GLU A 103 -8.94 0.89 -3.01
CA GLU A 103 -10.10 0.82 -2.10
C GLU A 103 -9.67 0.65 -0.63
N ILE A 104 -8.54 -0.02 -0.36
CA ILE A 104 -7.95 -0.05 0.98
C ILE A 104 -7.49 1.36 1.39
N LEU A 105 -6.74 2.05 0.53
CA LEU A 105 -6.29 3.42 0.77
C LEU A 105 -7.48 4.36 1.00
N ARG A 106 -8.53 4.25 0.17
CA ARG A 106 -9.75 5.04 0.34
C ARG A 106 -10.41 4.85 1.70
N ILE A 107 -10.47 3.61 2.21
CA ILE A 107 -10.99 3.34 3.56
C ILE A 107 -10.07 3.99 4.61
N LEU A 108 -8.76 3.90 4.42
CA LEU A 108 -7.78 4.50 5.32
C LEU A 108 -7.80 6.04 5.29
N LEU A 109 -8.18 6.66 4.18
CA LEU A 109 -8.35 8.12 4.08
C LEU A 109 -9.64 8.63 4.75
N GLU A 110 -10.54 7.75 5.16
CA GLU A 110 -11.74 8.18 5.88
C GLU A 110 -11.38 8.71 7.28
N ASP A 111 -12.10 9.74 7.70
CA ASP A 111 -11.87 10.41 8.97
C ASP A 111 -11.97 9.41 10.12
N PHE A 112 -10.93 9.33 10.94
CA PHE A 112 -10.84 8.40 12.06
C PHE A 112 -11.97 8.60 13.08
N THR A 113 -12.53 9.81 13.17
CA THR A 113 -13.68 10.11 14.03
C THR A 113 -14.98 9.44 13.57
N THR A 114 -15.04 8.95 12.33
CA THR A 114 -16.19 8.18 11.81
C THR A 114 -16.27 6.76 12.39
N GLY A 115 -15.23 6.31 13.09
CA GLY A 115 -15.22 5.03 13.79
C GLY A 115 -14.94 3.85 12.85
N GLU A 116 -15.71 2.77 12.96
CA GLU A 116 -15.44 1.49 12.27
C GLU A 116 -15.38 1.57 10.73
N VAL A 117 -15.85 2.67 10.14
CA VAL A 117 -15.88 2.86 8.69
C VAL A 117 -14.45 2.94 8.10
N CYS A 118 -13.47 3.47 8.86
CA CYS A 118 -12.08 3.63 8.39
C CYS A 118 -11.18 2.40 8.66
N VAL A 119 -11.75 1.22 8.94
CA VAL A 119 -11.00 -0.01 9.17
C VAL A 119 -11.08 -0.92 7.94
N PRO A 120 -9.96 -1.15 7.21
CA PRO A 120 -9.96 -1.90 5.96
C PRO A 120 -9.94 -3.42 6.20
N THR A 121 -10.93 -3.95 6.93
CA THR A 121 -11.05 -5.41 7.09
C THR A 121 -11.31 -6.08 5.74
N VAL A 122 -10.93 -7.35 5.61
CA VAL A 122 -11.23 -8.15 4.40
C VAL A 122 -12.71 -8.05 4.03
N ALA A 123 -13.61 -8.13 5.02
CA ALA A 123 -15.04 -8.03 4.80
C ALA A 123 -15.46 -6.63 4.31
N THR A 124 -14.92 -5.56 4.90
CA THR A 124 -15.19 -4.17 4.51
C THR A 124 -14.76 -3.91 3.06
N VAL A 125 -13.53 -4.29 2.72
CA VAL A 125 -12.97 -4.09 1.38
C VAL A 125 -13.75 -4.94 0.36
N SER A 126 -13.99 -6.23 0.64
CA SER A 126 -14.77 -7.09 -0.25
C SER A 126 -16.18 -6.54 -0.52
N ALA A 127 -16.84 -5.94 0.47
CA ALA A 127 -18.15 -5.32 0.27
C ALA A 127 -18.09 -4.13 -0.71
N ARG A 128 -17.03 -3.29 -0.65
CA ARG A 128 -16.84 -2.19 -1.61
C ARG A 128 -16.52 -2.69 -3.01
N LEU A 129 -15.68 -3.71 -3.13
CA LEU A 129 -15.38 -4.33 -4.42
C LEU A 129 -16.64 -4.94 -5.06
N ASP A 130 -17.50 -5.57 -4.28
CA ASP A 130 -18.80 -6.07 -4.76
C ASP A 130 -19.69 -4.96 -5.31
N GLU A 131 -19.69 -3.78 -4.69
CA GLU A 131 -20.42 -2.60 -5.17
C GLU A 131 -19.84 -2.07 -6.50
N ILE A 132 -18.52 -2.09 -6.66
CA ILE A 132 -17.86 -1.74 -7.93
C ILE A 132 -18.27 -2.74 -9.01
N VAL A 133 -18.16 -4.05 -8.74
CA VAL A 133 -18.51 -5.12 -9.70
C VAL A 133 -19.99 -5.07 -10.09
N LYS A 134 -20.89 -4.72 -9.17
CA LYS A 134 -22.32 -4.50 -9.47
C LYS A 134 -22.57 -3.22 -10.26
N GLY A 135 -21.57 -2.36 -10.40
CA GLY A 135 -21.70 -1.06 -11.00
C GLY A 135 -22.57 -0.12 -10.17
N THR A 136 -22.67 -0.29 -8.86
CA THR A 136 -23.36 0.68 -7.99
C THR A 136 -22.44 1.85 -7.64
N VAL A 137 -21.14 1.61 -7.56
CA VAL A 137 -20.11 2.61 -7.26
C VAL A 137 -19.01 2.56 -8.34
N THR A 138 -18.34 3.68 -8.60
CA THR A 138 -17.14 3.73 -9.45
C THR A 138 -15.90 3.46 -8.60
N ALA A 139 -14.90 2.78 -9.16
CA ALA A 139 -13.61 2.64 -8.51
C ALA A 139 -13.04 4.03 -8.19
N TRP A 140 -12.44 4.16 -7.02
CA TRP A 140 -11.81 5.41 -6.64
C TRP A 140 -10.54 5.62 -7.47
N LYS A 141 -10.49 6.75 -8.19
CA LYS A 141 -9.25 7.26 -8.75
C LYS A 141 -8.85 8.44 -7.89
N GLN A 142 -7.67 8.37 -7.29
CA GLN A 142 -7.04 9.53 -6.67
C GLN A 142 -6.94 10.58 -7.77
N GLN A 143 -7.89 11.52 -7.79
CA GLN A 143 -7.79 12.66 -8.68
C GLN A 143 -6.47 13.29 -8.29
N SER A 144 -5.53 13.32 -9.23
CA SER A 144 -4.21 13.89 -9.06
C SER A 144 -4.35 15.34 -8.58
N GLN A 145 -4.44 15.53 -7.27
CA GLN A 145 -4.49 16.85 -6.62
C GLN A 145 -3.16 17.59 -6.79
N ASN A 146 -2.15 16.95 -7.37
CA ASN A 146 -0.86 17.55 -7.71
C ASN A 146 -0.84 18.27 -9.07
N ALA A 147 -1.96 18.40 -9.80
CA ALA A 147 -2.02 19.22 -11.01
C ALA A 147 -2.10 20.74 -10.72
N GLU A 148 -2.23 21.18 -9.45
CA GLU A 148 -2.39 22.59 -9.06
C GLU A 148 -1.16 23.18 -8.35
N VAL A 149 0.07 23.05 -8.88
CA VAL A 149 1.18 23.95 -8.45
C VAL A 149 2.10 24.38 -9.60
N VAL A 150 1.63 24.48 -10.85
CA VAL A 150 2.37 25.26 -11.87
C VAL A 150 1.41 25.88 -12.88
N ASN A 151 0.67 26.93 -12.49
CA ASN A 151 0.20 27.92 -13.46
C ASN A 151 -0.05 29.27 -12.76
N ASP A 152 1.04 29.89 -12.31
CA ASP A 152 1.08 31.34 -12.06
C ASP A 152 1.12 32.10 -13.40
N LYS A 153 0.01 32.07 -14.14
CA LYS A 153 -0.31 33.04 -15.18
C LYS A 153 -1.81 33.31 -15.17
N GLY A 154 -2.20 34.34 -14.43
CA GLY A 154 -3.56 34.83 -14.36
C GLY A 154 -4.18 35.05 -15.73
N GLY A 155 -5.43 34.61 -15.89
CA GLY A 155 -6.19 34.88 -17.10
C GLY A 155 -7.43 33.99 -17.22
N ASP A 156 -8.56 34.57 -16.82
CA ASP A 156 -9.93 34.28 -17.30
C ASP A 156 -10.69 33.11 -16.65
N GLU A 157 -11.54 33.48 -15.68
CA GLU A 157 -12.54 32.65 -15.03
C GLU A 157 -13.67 32.31 -16.02
N THR A 158 -13.55 31.21 -16.75
CA THR A 158 -14.70 30.62 -17.45
C THR A 158 -15.27 29.46 -16.64
N HIS A 159 -16.42 29.73 -16.03
CA HIS A 159 -17.26 28.77 -15.33
C HIS A 159 -17.77 27.63 -16.23
N GLY A 160 -17.70 26.40 -15.72
CA GLY A 160 -18.70 25.37 -15.95
C GLY A 160 -18.33 24.29 -16.97
N GLU A 161 -17.53 23.32 -16.56
CA GLU A 161 -17.42 22.05 -17.29
C GLU A 161 -18.44 21.05 -16.74
N ASP A 162 -19.57 20.95 -17.44
CA ASP A 162 -20.39 19.73 -17.48
C ASP A 162 -19.52 18.60 -18.07
N LYS A 163 -18.83 17.82 -17.23
CA LYS A 163 -18.08 16.65 -17.68
C LYS A 163 -19.05 15.65 -18.32
N ASP A 164 -18.78 15.31 -19.58
CA ASP A 164 -19.62 14.40 -20.39
C ASP A 164 -19.93 13.09 -19.63
N PRO A 165 -21.22 12.76 -19.40
CA PRO A 165 -21.62 11.55 -18.69
C PRO A 165 -21.18 10.25 -19.39
N GLU A 166 -20.85 10.31 -20.67
CA GLU A 166 -20.47 9.15 -21.49
C GLU A 166 -19.05 8.63 -21.18
N VAL A 167 -18.10 9.52 -20.86
CA VAL A 167 -16.71 9.14 -20.50
C VAL A 167 -16.67 8.38 -19.17
N SER A 168 -17.59 8.71 -18.26
CA SER A 168 -17.71 8.06 -16.95
C SER A 168 -18.13 6.59 -17.06
N ASP A 169 -19.05 6.25 -17.96
CA ASP A 169 -19.56 4.88 -18.10
C ASP A 169 -18.54 3.93 -18.72
N ALA A 170 -17.79 4.39 -19.74
CA ALA A 170 -16.73 3.58 -20.35
C ALA A 170 -15.62 3.23 -19.34
N THR A 171 -15.19 4.22 -18.55
CA THR A 171 -14.18 4.04 -17.49
C THR A 171 -14.66 3.03 -16.45
N LYS A 172 -15.91 3.20 -15.97
CA LYS A 172 -16.52 2.28 -15.01
C LYS A 172 -16.58 0.85 -15.53
N ARG A 173 -16.93 0.65 -16.82
CA ARG A 173 -16.94 -0.67 -17.45
C ARG A 173 -15.55 -1.29 -17.53
N ALA A 174 -14.52 -0.48 -17.80
CA ALA A 174 -13.12 -0.93 -17.79
C ALA A 174 -12.68 -1.38 -16.39
N ASP A 175 -12.94 -0.57 -15.36
CA ASP A 175 -12.61 -0.88 -13.97
C ASP A 175 -13.30 -2.19 -13.49
N ILE A 176 -14.57 -2.38 -13.85
CA ILE A 176 -15.30 -3.63 -13.56
C ILE A 176 -14.63 -4.83 -14.23
N ALA A 177 -14.22 -4.69 -15.50
CA ALA A 177 -13.63 -5.79 -16.26
C ALA A 177 -12.27 -6.23 -15.69
N VAL A 178 -11.40 -5.29 -15.34
CA VAL A 178 -10.07 -5.63 -14.76
C VAL A 178 -10.19 -6.19 -13.34
N LEU A 179 -11.11 -5.65 -12.52
CA LEU A 179 -11.38 -6.19 -11.19
C LEU A 179 -11.94 -7.62 -11.27
N GLN A 180 -12.85 -7.89 -12.21
CA GLN A 180 -13.35 -9.25 -12.46
C GLN A 180 -12.24 -10.20 -12.94
N ALA A 181 -11.33 -9.73 -13.79
CA ALA A 181 -10.19 -10.53 -14.25
C ALA A 181 -9.30 -10.95 -13.06
N TYR A 182 -8.96 -10.01 -12.17
CA TYR A 182 -8.20 -10.27 -10.95
C TYR A 182 -8.88 -11.31 -10.05
N LEU A 183 -10.17 -11.12 -9.72
CA LEU A 183 -10.91 -12.02 -8.83
C LEU A 183 -11.11 -13.42 -9.44
N THR A 184 -11.39 -13.49 -10.75
CA THR A 184 -11.59 -14.77 -11.46
C THR A 184 -10.29 -15.57 -11.56
N ALA A 185 -9.16 -14.88 -11.69
CA ALA A 185 -7.82 -15.49 -11.68
C ALA A 185 -7.40 -15.99 -10.29
N GLY A 186 -8.21 -15.81 -9.24
CA GLY A 186 -7.90 -16.24 -7.88
C GLY A 186 -7.25 -15.16 -7.01
N GLY A 187 -7.21 -13.91 -7.48
CA GLY A 187 -6.82 -12.75 -6.68
C GLY A 187 -7.71 -12.56 -5.45
N LYS A 188 -7.13 -12.04 -4.37
CA LYS A 188 -7.80 -11.87 -3.07
C LYS A 188 -7.41 -10.55 -2.41
N VAL A 189 -8.38 -9.94 -1.73
CA VAL A 189 -8.16 -8.78 -0.84
C VAL A 189 -7.03 -9.02 0.17
N THR A 190 -6.90 -10.26 0.66
CA THR A 190 -5.87 -10.61 1.64
C THR A 190 -4.46 -10.38 1.12
N TYR A 191 -4.19 -10.51 -0.19
CA TYR A 191 -2.85 -10.29 -0.74
C TYR A 191 -2.43 -8.82 -0.63
N ALA A 192 -3.33 -7.89 -0.94
CA ALA A 192 -3.06 -6.45 -0.82
C ALA A 192 -2.92 -6.02 0.63
N LEU A 193 -3.82 -6.49 1.51
CA LEU A 193 -3.72 -6.19 2.95
C LEU A 193 -2.47 -6.79 3.60
N ASP A 194 -2.05 -7.98 3.16
CA ASP A 194 -0.81 -8.60 3.62
C ASP A 194 0.40 -7.75 3.23
N ALA A 195 0.47 -7.31 1.96
CA ALA A 195 1.52 -6.42 1.47
C ALA A 195 1.62 -5.12 2.26
N ILE A 196 0.48 -4.43 2.48
CA ILE A 196 0.43 -3.17 3.22
C ILE A 196 0.84 -3.37 4.68
N THR A 197 0.30 -4.39 5.35
CA THR A 197 0.56 -4.60 6.78
C THR A 197 1.98 -5.09 7.07
N ASP A 198 2.56 -5.92 6.19
CA ASP A 198 3.93 -6.38 6.35
C ASP A 198 4.94 -5.29 5.99
N SER A 199 4.70 -4.52 4.92
CA SER A 199 5.54 -3.34 4.59
C SER A 199 5.56 -2.33 5.73
N ALA A 200 4.39 -2.04 6.33
CA ALA A 200 4.28 -1.15 7.48
C ALA A 200 5.01 -1.72 8.71
N TYR A 201 4.95 -3.02 8.92
CA TYR A 201 5.69 -3.70 9.99
C TYR A 201 7.19 -3.59 9.79
N GLU A 202 7.70 -3.89 8.58
CA GLU A 202 9.11 -3.89 8.25
C GLU A 202 9.77 -2.51 8.42
N LYS A 203 9.05 -1.44 8.07
CA LYS A 203 9.49 -0.04 8.26
C LYS A 203 9.29 0.50 9.68
N SER A 204 8.48 -0.15 10.51
CA SER A 204 8.24 0.27 11.89
C SER A 204 9.47 0.04 12.82
N PRO A 205 9.53 0.67 14.01
CA PRO A 205 10.60 0.46 14.99
C PRO A 205 10.91 -1.00 15.38
N ILE A 206 9.97 -1.92 15.16
CA ILE A 206 10.15 -3.35 15.44
C ILE A 206 10.49 -4.20 14.21
N GLY A 207 10.42 -3.62 13.01
CA GLY A 207 10.69 -4.27 11.73
C GLY A 207 12.17 -4.48 11.41
N GLY A 208 12.45 -5.28 10.38
CA GLY A 208 13.80 -5.55 9.90
C GLY A 208 14.41 -4.37 9.15
N GLN A 209 13.64 -3.77 8.23
CA GLN A 209 14.10 -2.61 7.43
C GLN A 209 14.52 -1.44 8.31
N TYR A 210 13.73 -1.11 9.33
CA TYR A 210 14.08 -0.07 10.31
C TYR A 210 15.44 -0.30 10.98
N ARG A 211 15.80 -1.56 11.28
CA ARG A 211 17.09 -1.88 11.92
C ARG A 211 18.27 -1.78 10.95
N ARG A 212 18.06 -2.10 9.67
CA ARG A 212 19.14 -2.19 8.66
C ARG A 212 19.42 -0.85 8.00
N HIS A 213 18.39 -0.03 7.78
CA HIS A 213 18.50 1.15 6.93
C HIS A 213 18.38 2.45 7.73
N LEU A 214 19.36 3.34 7.59
CA LEU A 214 19.34 4.65 8.27
C LEU A 214 18.18 5.52 7.79
N HIS A 215 17.93 5.57 6.48
CA HIS A 215 16.86 6.40 5.90
C HIS A 215 15.47 6.03 6.44
N VAL A 216 15.16 4.73 6.63
CA VAL A 216 13.88 4.29 7.22
C VAL A 216 13.71 4.81 8.65
N ARG A 217 14.80 4.93 9.42
CA ARG A 217 14.74 5.50 10.78
C ARG A 217 14.52 7.00 10.79
N GLU A 218 15.05 7.70 9.78
CA GLU A 218 14.85 9.13 9.59
C GLU A 218 13.40 9.40 9.16
N GLU A 219 12.88 8.64 8.19
CA GLU A 219 11.48 8.69 7.77
C GLU A 219 10.52 8.43 8.94
N GLU A 220 10.80 7.42 9.77
CA GLU A 220 10.01 7.14 10.97
C GLU A 220 10.07 8.27 12.00
N ALA A 221 11.23 8.92 12.16
CA ALA A 221 11.37 10.06 13.05
C ALA A 221 10.61 11.29 12.52
N ASP A 222 10.61 11.51 11.21
CA ASP A 222 9.83 12.56 10.55
C ASP A 222 8.33 12.27 10.66
N PHE A 223 7.90 11.03 10.43
CA PHE A 223 6.52 10.59 10.66
C PHE A 223 6.07 10.86 12.10
N ALA A 224 6.88 10.48 13.09
CA ALA A 224 6.56 10.73 14.50
C ALA A 224 6.42 12.23 14.82
N LYS A 225 7.21 13.08 14.15
CA LYS A 225 7.18 14.54 14.28
C LYS A 225 5.97 15.17 13.59
N GLU A 226 5.59 14.66 12.42
CA GLU A 226 4.43 15.15 11.65
C GLU A 226 3.10 14.89 12.37
N LEU A 227 2.97 13.74 13.04
CA LEU A 227 1.81 13.44 13.88
C LEU A 227 1.68 14.40 15.08
N GLY A 228 2.80 14.99 15.51
CA GLY A 228 2.85 15.94 16.62
C GLY A 228 2.44 15.35 17.97
N ASP A 229 2.19 16.25 18.92
CA ASP A 229 1.79 15.92 20.30
C ASP A 229 0.27 15.61 20.42
N ASP A 230 -0.50 15.83 19.35
CA ASP A 230 -1.96 15.68 19.35
C ASP A 230 -2.39 14.20 19.29
N VAL A 231 -1.54 13.33 18.76
CA VAL A 231 -1.80 11.89 18.66
C VAL A 231 -1.05 11.15 19.79
N PRO A 232 -1.74 10.70 20.85
CA PRO A 232 -1.07 10.03 21.96
C PRO A 232 -0.46 8.69 21.52
N GLU A 233 0.69 8.34 22.10
CA GLU A 233 1.26 7.00 21.97
C GLU A 233 0.32 5.95 22.58
N CYS A 234 0.29 4.77 21.96
CA CYS A 234 -0.53 3.64 22.37
C CYS A 234 0.25 2.33 22.19
N GLU A 235 0.02 1.36 23.08
CA GLU A 235 0.57 0.01 22.92
C GLU A 235 0.13 -0.65 21.60
N ASN A 236 -1.00 -0.22 21.05
CA ASN A 236 -1.54 -0.72 19.79
C ASN A 236 -0.82 -0.15 18.55
N ASP A 237 0.01 0.88 18.68
CA ASP A 237 0.70 1.53 17.55
C ASP A 237 1.64 0.58 16.80
N LEU A 238 2.12 -0.46 17.48
CA LEU A 238 3.03 -1.48 16.95
C LEU A 238 2.46 -2.90 17.11
N ALA A 239 1.16 -3.03 17.42
CA ALA A 239 0.52 -4.33 17.66
C ALA A 239 0.10 -5.04 16.35
N PHE A 240 1.04 -5.18 15.40
CA PHE A 240 0.77 -5.70 14.05
C PHE A 240 0.09 -7.08 14.05
N LYS A 241 0.45 -7.99 14.95
CA LYS A 241 -0.24 -9.29 15.06
C LYS A 241 -1.72 -9.17 15.39
N LEU A 242 -2.06 -8.28 16.33
CA LEU A 242 -3.44 -7.98 16.69
C LEU A 242 -4.17 -7.36 15.49
N VAL A 243 -3.55 -6.37 14.84
CA VAL A 243 -4.11 -5.68 13.67
C VAL A 243 -4.40 -6.67 12.55
N ARG A 244 -3.45 -7.53 12.19
CA ARG A 244 -3.62 -8.58 11.17
C ARG A 244 -4.84 -9.47 11.45
N ARG A 245 -4.93 -10.03 12.67
CA ARG A 245 -6.10 -10.83 13.07
C ARG A 245 -7.41 -10.05 12.89
N MET A 246 -7.44 -8.81 13.35
CA MET A 246 -8.65 -7.99 13.34
C MET A 246 -9.04 -7.54 11.92
N LEU A 247 -8.06 -7.41 11.01
CA LEU A 247 -8.31 -7.18 9.59
C LEU A 247 -8.80 -8.45 8.86
N GLY A 248 -8.67 -9.63 9.47
CA GLY A 248 -9.04 -10.91 8.87
C GLY A 248 -7.89 -11.62 8.15
N LEU A 249 -6.64 -11.27 8.48
CA LEU A 249 -5.43 -11.92 8.00
C LEU A 249 -4.94 -12.99 8.99
N ASP A 250 -4.05 -13.86 8.53
CA ASP A 250 -3.33 -14.79 9.40
C ASP A 250 -2.28 -14.05 10.24
N GLU A 251 -2.19 -14.37 11.53
CA GLU A 251 -1.24 -13.71 12.45
C GLU A 251 0.21 -14.17 12.26
N SER A 252 0.40 -15.37 11.71
CA SER A 252 1.68 -16.09 11.67
C SER A 252 2.30 -16.15 10.27
N GLU A 253 1.47 -16.13 9.24
CA GLU A 253 1.89 -16.03 7.85
C GLU A 253 1.87 -14.56 7.46
N ALA A 254 2.98 -13.86 7.66
CA ALA A 254 3.23 -12.52 7.14
C ALA A 254 4.47 -12.56 6.25
N GLY A 255 4.44 -11.77 5.18
CA GLY A 255 5.60 -11.55 4.33
C GLY A 255 5.44 -12.06 2.90
N PRO A 256 6.40 -11.72 2.04
CA PRO A 256 6.36 -12.12 0.64
C PRO A 256 6.37 -13.65 0.54
N HIS A 257 5.51 -14.19 -0.33
CA HIS A 257 5.49 -15.60 -0.67
C HIS A 257 6.71 -16.03 -1.49
N TRP A 258 7.54 -15.07 -1.92
CA TRP A 258 8.73 -15.27 -2.71
C TRP A 258 9.99 -14.84 -1.94
N ILE A 259 10.92 -15.78 -1.73
CA ILE A 259 12.18 -15.62 -0.97
C ILE A 259 13.37 -15.86 -1.91
N PHE A 260 13.49 -15.12 -3.03
CA PHE A 260 14.64 -15.33 -3.93
C PHE A 260 15.83 -14.40 -3.73
N LEU A 261 15.72 -13.42 -2.83
CA LEU A 261 16.83 -12.53 -2.50
C LEU A 261 17.08 -12.54 -1.00
N SER A 262 17.30 -13.73 -0.43
CA SER A 262 18.23 -13.74 0.70
C SER A 262 19.56 -13.26 0.13
N ASP A 263 19.90 -12.01 0.44
CA ASP A 263 21.21 -11.38 0.32
C ASP A 263 22.28 -12.27 0.97
N ASP A 264 22.56 -13.42 0.36
CA ASP A 264 23.87 -14.05 0.35
C ASP A 264 24.70 -13.44 -0.79
N GLU A 265 24.40 -12.19 -1.15
CA GLU A 265 25.44 -11.27 -1.58
C GLU A 265 26.27 -11.01 -0.33
N GLY A 266 27.20 -11.94 -0.05
CA GLY A 266 28.22 -11.74 0.96
C GLY A 266 28.77 -10.34 0.75
N GLU A 267 28.61 -9.50 1.77
CA GLU A 267 29.32 -8.24 1.92
C GLU A 267 30.79 -8.56 1.69
N GLU A 268 31.23 -8.47 0.44
CA GLU A 268 32.63 -8.41 0.08
C GLU A 268 33.01 -7.05 0.64
N ASP A 269 33.46 -7.06 1.90
CA ASP A 269 34.05 -5.97 2.65
C ASP A 269 35.16 -5.36 1.79
N GLY A 270 34.76 -4.59 0.79
CA GLY A 270 35.62 -3.74 0.02
C GLY A 270 36.01 -2.63 0.95
N GLU A 271 37.11 -2.84 1.67
CA GLU A 271 37.87 -1.81 2.38
C GLU A 271 37.77 -0.51 1.57
N GLU A 272 36.90 0.40 2.02
CA GLU A 272 36.91 1.77 1.55
C GLU A 272 38.30 2.30 1.88
N ALA A 273 39.16 2.31 0.87
CA ALA A 273 40.45 2.96 0.92
C ALA A 273 40.20 4.40 1.35
N GLU A 274 40.56 4.68 2.60
CA GLU A 274 40.60 5.98 3.25
C GLU A 274 41.18 7.00 2.25
N ALA A 275 40.32 7.78 1.61
CA ALA A 275 40.73 8.90 0.79
C ALA A 275 41.25 9.98 1.75
N VAL A 276 42.51 9.80 2.17
CA VAL A 276 43.29 10.79 2.92
C VAL A 276 43.34 12.04 2.06
N TYR A 277 42.48 13.00 2.37
CA TYR A 277 42.54 14.34 1.81
C TYR A 277 43.76 15.04 2.43
N GLU A 278 44.93 14.89 1.79
CA GLU A 278 46.14 15.61 2.15
C GLU A 278 45.88 17.11 2.02
N GLY A 279 45.79 17.76 3.18
CA GLY A 279 45.52 19.18 3.31
C GLY A 279 46.49 20.04 2.49
N THR A 280 45.91 21.02 1.80
CA THR A 280 46.61 22.18 1.28
C THR A 280 47.26 22.92 2.45
N LYS A 281 48.59 22.85 2.53
CA LYS A 281 49.44 23.69 3.37
C LYS A 281 49.06 25.17 3.20
N ARG A 282 48.69 25.83 4.31
CA ARG A 282 48.85 27.29 4.44
C ARG A 282 50.32 27.58 4.76
N GLU A 283 51.04 28.09 3.77
CA GLU A 283 52.31 28.80 3.99
C GLU A 283 52.01 30.29 4.19
N GLY A 284 52.66 30.90 5.18
CA GLY A 284 52.92 32.34 5.17
C GLY A 284 52.53 33.14 6.42
N ASP A 285 53.19 32.87 7.55
CA ASP A 285 53.53 33.90 8.54
C ASP A 285 55.02 34.18 8.39
N SER A 286 55.39 35.35 7.87
CA SER A 286 56.61 36.16 8.12
C SER A 286 56.76 37.26 7.06
#